data_AF-A0A8R1DUP0-F1
#
_entry.id   AF-A0A8R1DUP0-F1
#
_cell.length_a   1.000
_cell.length_b   1.000
_cell.length_c   1.000
_cell.angle_alpha   90.00
_cell.angle_beta   90.00
_cell.angle_gamma   90.00
#
_symmetry.space_group_name_H-M   'P 1'
#
loop_
_entity.id
_entity.type
_entity.pdbx_description
1 polymer ?
#
loop_
_entity_poly.entity_id
_entity_poly.type
_entity_poly.pdbx_seq_one_letter_code
_entity_poly.pdbx_strand_id
1 'polypeptide(L)'
;MFKPPTSRSPIHSESPPGAEEEIEPYVRRKRAEGGGRKKMHGLNEQEQNLLRNSINSRERRRMHELNDEFEALRECLPYPNEANSRRMSKANTLLLASNWIKQLSNANHKLTIELNAAHIKGKTSSSAFFTIWIKFETLTFRKPDYLIDM
;
A
#
# COMPACT_ATOMS: atom_id res chain seq x y z
N MET A 1 32.47 -39.90 -46.64
CA MET A 1 31.46 -40.81 -46.06
C MET A 1 30.40 -39.94 -45.36
N PHE A 2 29.32 -39.61 -46.07
CA PHE A 2 28.23 -38.75 -45.58
C PHE A 2 27.10 -39.63 -45.03
N LYS A 3 26.59 -39.35 -43.82
CA LYS A 3 25.37 -39.98 -43.28
C LYS A 3 24.15 -39.10 -43.60
N PRO A 4 23.02 -39.66 -44.07
CA PRO A 4 21.82 -38.88 -44.36
C PRO A 4 21.05 -38.51 -43.07
N PRO A 5 20.20 -37.45 -43.09
CA PRO A 5 19.42 -37.04 -41.93
C PRO A 5 18.19 -37.94 -41.73
N THR A 6 17.99 -38.42 -40.50
CA THR A 6 16.82 -39.20 -40.09
C THR A 6 15.59 -38.31 -39.97
N SER A 7 14.49 -38.70 -40.60
CA SER A 7 13.19 -38.02 -40.56
C SER A 7 12.65 -37.90 -39.13
N ARG A 8 12.34 -36.68 -38.68
CA ARG A 8 11.70 -36.42 -37.38
C ARG A 8 10.18 -36.52 -37.53
N SER A 9 9.57 -37.52 -36.90
CA SER A 9 8.11 -37.63 -36.83
C SER A 9 7.50 -36.49 -35.99
N PRO A 10 6.29 -35.98 -36.33
CA PRO A 10 5.64 -34.90 -35.57
C PRO A 10 5.14 -35.37 -34.19
N ILE A 11 5.52 -34.66 -33.14
CA ILE A 11 4.98 -34.85 -31.78
C ILE A 11 3.73 -33.98 -31.66
N HIS A 12 2.55 -34.55 -31.89
CA HIS A 12 1.31 -34.00 -31.36
C HIS A 12 0.87 -34.86 -30.18
N SER A 13 1.06 -34.34 -28.97
CA SER A 13 0.33 -34.77 -27.78
C SER A 13 -0.44 -33.57 -27.26
N GLU A 14 -1.66 -33.38 -27.76
CA GLU A 14 -2.61 -32.46 -27.13
C GLU A 14 -2.88 -32.94 -25.70
N SER A 15 -2.71 -32.03 -24.74
CA SER A 15 -3.17 -32.23 -23.37
C SER A 15 -4.65 -31.79 -23.26
N PRO A 16 -5.52 -32.49 -22.54
CA PRO A 16 -6.94 -32.16 -22.48
C PRO A 16 -7.17 -30.82 -21.77
N PRO A 17 -8.09 -29.96 -22.28
CA PRO A 17 -8.52 -28.76 -21.58
C PRO A 17 -9.58 -29.12 -20.55
N GLY A 18 -9.41 -28.70 -19.29
CA GLY A 18 -10.53 -28.71 -18.32
C GLY A 18 -10.29 -29.31 -16.94
N ALA A 19 -9.06 -29.35 -16.42
CA ALA A 19 -8.87 -29.52 -14.98
C ALA A 19 -8.73 -28.13 -14.35
N GLU A 20 -9.86 -27.48 -14.05
CA GLU A 20 -9.90 -26.43 -13.03
C GLU A 20 -9.59 -27.10 -11.69
N GLU A 21 -8.30 -27.22 -11.38
CA GLU A 21 -7.80 -27.80 -10.14
C GLU A 21 -8.19 -26.88 -8.98
N GLU A 22 -9.23 -27.26 -8.22
CA GLU A 22 -9.68 -26.60 -7.00
C GLU A 22 -8.49 -26.42 -6.04
N ILE A 23 -8.16 -25.15 -5.77
CA ILE A 23 -6.88 -24.74 -5.17
C ILE A 23 -7.02 -24.76 -3.65
N GLU A 24 -6.32 -25.67 -2.97
CA GLU A 24 -6.15 -25.61 -1.51
C GLU A 24 -5.52 -24.27 -1.08
N PRO A 25 -6.04 -23.61 -0.03
CA PRO A 25 -5.54 -22.32 0.44
C PRO A 25 -4.07 -22.41 0.87
N TYR A 26 -3.31 -21.35 0.56
CA TYR A 26 -1.87 -21.26 0.82
C TYR A 26 -1.56 -21.29 2.33
N VAL A 27 -1.36 -22.48 2.90
CA VAL A 27 -0.69 -22.62 4.18
C VAL A 27 0.81 -22.60 3.89
N ARG A 28 1.50 -21.56 4.35
CA ARG A 28 2.97 -21.51 4.38
C ARG A 28 3.45 -22.67 5.24
N ARG A 29 3.61 -23.86 4.64
CA ARG A 29 4.18 -25.02 5.31
C ARG A 29 5.58 -24.60 5.72
N LYS A 30 5.75 -24.39 7.03
CA LYS A 30 7.01 -24.07 7.71
C LYS A 30 8.11 -24.86 7.00
N ARG A 31 9.09 -24.15 6.43
CA ARG A 31 10.22 -24.74 5.68
C ARG A 31 10.71 -25.95 6.47
N ALA A 32 10.39 -27.15 5.99
CA ALA A 32 11.09 -28.34 6.41
C ALA A 32 12.45 -28.23 5.73
N GLU A 33 13.41 -27.68 6.47
CA GLU A 33 14.82 -27.64 6.08
C GLU A 33 15.22 -29.05 5.62
N GLY A 34 15.52 -29.19 4.32
CA GLY A 34 16.03 -30.43 3.73
C GLY A 34 15.03 -31.37 3.02
N GLY A 35 13.72 -31.12 3.02
CA GLY A 35 12.74 -32.11 2.50
C GLY A 35 12.45 -32.11 1.00
N GLY A 36 12.53 -30.95 0.33
CA GLY A 36 12.09 -30.80 -1.07
C GLY A 36 12.92 -31.59 -2.08
N ARG A 37 14.23 -31.72 -1.85
CA ARG A 37 15.13 -32.51 -2.70
C ARG A 37 14.98 -34.01 -2.47
N LYS A 38 14.76 -34.45 -1.22
CA LYS A 38 14.52 -35.86 -0.89
C LYS A 38 13.21 -36.38 -1.48
N LYS A 39 12.17 -35.54 -1.54
CA LYS A 39 10.87 -35.90 -2.14
C LYS A 39 10.94 -36.13 -3.65
N MET A 40 11.94 -35.55 -4.33
CA MET A 40 12.14 -35.73 -5.78
C MET A 40 12.87 -37.04 -6.12
N HIS A 41 13.72 -37.54 -5.23
CA HIS A 41 14.60 -38.69 -5.52
C HIS A 41 13.88 -40.05 -5.59
N GLY A 42 12.65 -40.16 -5.10
CA GLY A 42 11.84 -41.39 -5.16
C GLY A 42 10.75 -41.39 -6.24
N LEU A 43 10.68 -40.34 -7.07
CA LEU A 43 9.63 -40.16 -8.08
C LEU A 43 10.16 -40.51 -9.47
N ASN A 44 9.31 -41.08 -10.34
CA ASN A 44 9.62 -41.24 -11.77
C ASN A 44 9.82 -39.86 -12.42
N GLU A 45 10.55 -39.79 -13.53
CA GLU A 45 10.83 -38.56 -14.28
C GLU A 45 9.56 -37.78 -14.63
N GLN A 46 8.48 -38.48 -15.00
CA GLN A 46 7.18 -37.87 -15.28
C GLN A 46 6.60 -37.17 -14.04
N GLU A 47 6.59 -37.83 -12.89
CA GLU A 47 6.09 -37.27 -11.63
C GLU A 47 6.95 -36.11 -11.13
N GLN A 48 8.26 -36.19 -11.32
CA GLN A 48 9.18 -35.09 -11.04
C GLN A 48 8.87 -33.87 -11.92
N ASN A 49 8.60 -34.08 -13.21
CA ASN A 49 8.27 -33.00 -14.13
C ASN A 49 6.92 -32.36 -13.80
N LEU A 50 5.90 -33.14 -13.45
CA LEU A 50 4.62 -32.63 -12.97
C LEU A 50 4.79 -31.78 -11.71
N LEU A 51 5.60 -32.24 -10.74
CA LEU A 51 5.86 -31.48 -9.52
C LEU A 51 6.60 -30.16 -9.80
N ARG A 52 7.62 -30.18 -10.66
CA ARG A 52 8.33 -28.96 -11.10
C ARG A 52 7.36 -27.98 -11.77
N ASN A 53 6.50 -28.48 -12.67
CA ASN A 53 5.52 -27.67 -13.39
C ASN A 53 4.47 -27.05 -12.45
N SER A 54 3.96 -27.83 -11.49
CA SER A 54 3.04 -27.34 -10.45
C SER A 54 3.68 -26.24 -9.60
N ILE A 55 4.93 -26.43 -9.17
CA ILE A 55 5.68 -25.41 -8.41
C ILE A 55 5.87 -24.12 -9.24
N ASN A 56 6.29 -24.26 -10.50
CA ASN A 56 6.51 -23.12 -11.39
C ASN A 56 5.20 -22.38 -11.69
N SER A 57 4.10 -23.11 -11.89
CA SER A 57 2.77 -22.52 -12.09
C SER A 57 2.35 -21.69 -10.89
N ARG A 58 2.52 -22.23 -9.68
CA ARG A 58 2.21 -21.52 -8.44
C ARG A 58 3.06 -20.25 -8.26
N GLU A 59 4.36 -20.31 -8.54
CA GLU A 59 5.21 -19.12 -8.42
C GLU A 59 4.87 -18.06 -9.47
N ARG A 60 4.49 -18.47 -10.69
CA ARG A 60 3.96 -17.52 -11.69
C ARG A 60 2.74 -16.80 -11.16
N ARG A 61 1.76 -17.53 -10.61
CA ARG A 61 0.55 -16.93 -10.01
C ARG A 61 0.91 -15.93 -8.91
N ARG A 62 1.77 -16.33 -7.96
CA ARG A 62 2.27 -15.44 -6.89
C ARG A 62 2.92 -14.17 -7.45
N MET A 63 3.69 -14.29 -8.52
CA MET A 63 4.34 -13.15 -9.17
C MET A 63 3.35 -12.25 -9.90
N HIS A 64 2.30 -12.82 -10.50
CA HIS A 64 1.21 -12.06 -11.11
C HIS A 64 0.45 -11.25 -10.06
N GLU A 65 -0.01 -11.88 -8.98
CA GLU A 65 -0.65 -11.19 -7.85
C GLU A 65 0.22 -10.04 -7.33
N LEU A 66 1.51 -10.31 -7.07
CA LEU A 66 2.45 -9.27 -6.63
C LEU A 66 2.57 -8.12 -7.64
N ASN A 67 2.60 -8.40 -8.94
CA ASN A 67 2.72 -7.38 -9.96
C ASN A 67 1.45 -6.53 -10.10
N ASP A 68 0.28 -7.14 -9.91
CA ASP A 68 -1.01 -6.46 -9.95
C ASP A 68 -1.15 -5.48 -8.78
N GLU A 69 -0.81 -5.91 -7.55
CA GLU A 69 -0.73 -5.04 -6.37
C GLU A 69 0.26 -3.88 -6.57
N PHE A 70 1.35 -4.15 -7.29
CA PHE A 70 2.36 -3.14 -7.60
C PHE A 70 1.86 -2.11 -8.62
N GLU A 71 0.96 -2.51 -9.53
CA GLU A 71 0.30 -1.58 -10.45
C GLU A 71 -0.75 -0.75 -9.73
N ALA A 72 -1.55 -1.35 -8.84
CA ALA A 72 -2.48 -0.60 -7.99
C ALA A 72 -1.74 0.44 -7.13
N LEU A 73 -0.54 0.12 -6.62
CA LEU A 73 0.30 1.10 -5.94
C LEU A 73 0.67 2.27 -6.87
N ARG A 74 1.02 2.01 -8.13
CA ARG A 74 1.38 3.04 -9.11
C ARG A 74 0.23 4.00 -9.41
N GLU A 75 -1.00 3.51 -9.47
CA GLU A 75 -2.19 4.34 -9.69
C GLU A 75 -2.41 5.37 -8.58
N CYS A 76 -2.00 5.04 -7.35
CA CYS A 76 -2.13 5.92 -6.19
C CYS A 76 -1.01 6.97 -6.04
N LEU A 77 0.06 6.88 -6.84
CA LEU A 77 1.22 7.77 -6.71
C LEU A 77 1.11 9.02 -7.59
N PRO A 78 1.59 10.17 -7.10
CA PRO A 78 1.57 11.41 -7.87
C PRO A 78 2.70 11.42 -8.91
N TYR A 79 2.48 10.77 -10.05
CA TYR A 79 3.35 10.89 -11.22
C TYR A 79 2.52 10.77 -12.53
N PRO A 80 3.03 11.27 -13.66
CA PRO A 80 2.30 11.22 -14.93
C PRO A 80 2.09 9.78 -15.39
N ASN A 81 0.85 9.29 -15.25
CA ASN A 81 0.36 8.01 -15.78
C ASN A 81 -0.21 8.17 -17.19
N GLU A 82 0.38 9.04 -18.01
CA GLU A 82 -0.02 9.19 -19.40
C GLU A 82 0.18 7.87 -20.15
N ALA A 83 -0.77 7.49 -20.99
CA ALA A 83 -0.76 6.20 -21.72
C ALA A 83 0.48 5.97 -22.60
N ASN A 84 1.28 7.02 -22.84
CA ASN A 84 2.54 6.98 -23.60
C ASN A 84 3.80 7.12 -22.71
N SER A 85 3.65 7.31 -21.40
CA SER A 85 4.77 7.39 -20.47
C SER A 85 5.30 6.00 -20.13
N ARG A 86 6.63 5.90 -20.00
CA ARG A 86 7.29 4.63 -19.64
C ARG A 86 6.90 4.25 -18.21
N ARG A 87 6.40 3.02 -18.02
CA ARG A 87 6.09 2.45 -16.69
C ARG A 87 7.26 2.63 -15.72
N MET A 88 6.96 3.16 -14.53
CA MET A 88 7.96 3.37 -13.49
C MET A 88 8.52 2.03 -12.97
N SER A 89 9.83 1.93 -12.79
CA SER A 89 10.48 0.71 -12.27
C SER A 89 9.98 0.36 -10.86
N LYS A 90 10.13 -0.92 -10.44
CA LYS A 90 9.75 -1.33 -9.08
C LYS A 90 10.53 -0.54 -8.01
N ALA A 91 11.82 -0.34 -8.20
CA ALA A 91 12.64 0.44 -7.26
C ALA A 91 12.14 1.88 -7.12
N ASN A 92 11.87 2.55 -8.25
CA ASN A 92 11.42 3.94 -8.23
C ASN A 92 10.01 4.08 -7.65
N THR A 93 9.14 3.11 -7.90
CA THR A 93 7.78 3.11 -7.33
C THR A 93 7.82 3.02 -5.81
N LEU A 94 8.64 2.14 -5.24
CA LEU A 94 8.81 2.04 -3.78
C LEU A 94 9.43 3.31 -3.19
N LEU A 95 10.44 3.88 -3.86
CA LEU A 95 11.06 5.12 -3.44
C LEU A 95 10.05 6.27 -3.41
N LEU A 96 9.30 6.46 -4.50
CA LEU A 96 8.28 7.49 -4.60
C LEU A 96 7.17 7.29 -3.56
N ALA A 97 6.69 6.06 -3.38
CA ALA A 97 5.69 5.74 -2.36
C ALA A 97 6.17 6.11 -0.95
N SER A 98 7.41 5.76 -0.58
CA SER A 98 7.96 6.08 0.74
C SER A 98 8.08 7.59 0.98
N ASN A 99 8.47 8.35 -0.05
CA ASN A 99 8.56 9.81 0.02
C ASN A 99 7.18 10.46 0.03
N TRP A 100 6.22 9.87 -0.67
CA TRP A 100 4.85 10.37 -0.71
C TRP A 100 4.15 10.24 0.64
N ILE A 101 4.28 9.08 1.30
CA ILE A 101 3.76 8.89 2.66
C ILE A 101 4.33 9.95 3.60
N LYS A 102 5.65 10.19 3.58
CA LYS A 102 6.28 11.23 4.42
C LYS A 102 5.72 12.63 4.14
N GLN A 103 5.55 12.99 2.88
CA GLN A 103 4.99 14.28 2.49
C GLN A 103 3.54 14.43 2.96
N LEU A 104 2.71 13.41 2.78
CA LEU A 104 1.33 13.40 3.27
C LEU A 104 1.26 13.53 4.80
N SER A 105 2.10 12.80 5.53
CA SER A 105 2.17 12.93 6.99
C SER A 105 2.51 14.36 7.44
N ASN A 106 3.49 14.99 6.79
CA ASN A 106 3.88 16.37 7.08
C ASN A 106 2.75 17.36 6.75
N ALA A 107 2.09 17.19 5.60
CA ALA A 107 0.96 18.02 5.19
C ALA A 107 -0.22 17.90 6.17
N ASN A 108 -0.57 16.68 6.57
CA ASN A 108 -1.62 16.42 7.56
C ASN A 108 -1.30 17.06 8.92
N HIS A 109 -0.04 16.97 9.37
CA HIS A 109 0.40 17.61 10.61
C HIS A 109 0.24 19.13 10.55
N LYS A 110 0.66 19.75 9.45
CA LYS A 110 0.52 21.19 9.22
C LYS A 110 -0.96 21.61 9.24
N LEU A 111 -1.83 20.91 8.52
CA LEU A 111 -3.26 21.20 8.49
C LEU A 111 -3.90 21.05 9.89
N THR A 112 -3.45 20.09 10.68
CA THR A 112 -3.91 19.92 12.07
C THR A 112 -3.53 21.12 12.94
N ILE A 113 -2.31 21.64 12.80
CA ILE A 113 -1.86 22.85 13.50
C ILE A 113 -2.71 24.05 13.08
N GLU A 114 -2.94 24.24 11.78
CA GLU A 114 -3.72 25.36 11.25
C GLU A 114 -5.19 25.31 11.73
N LEU A 115 -5.80 24.12 11.75
CA LEU A 115 -7.15 23.90 12.27
C LEU A 115 -7.23 24.26 13.76
N ASN A 116 -6.28 23.79 14.56
CA ASN A 116 -6.21 24.11 15.99
C ASN A 116 -6.03 25.61 16.23
N ALA A 117 -5.17 26.28 15.45
CA ALA A 117 -4.99 27.72 15.53
C ALA A 117 -6.26 28.49 15.15
N ALA A 118 -6.98 28.04 14.13
CA ALA A 118 -8.28 28.63 13.74
C ALA A 118 -9.34 28.44 14.84
N HIS A 119 -9.40 27.27 15.48
CA HIS A 119 -10.29 27.01 16.62
C HIS A 119 -10.00 27.92 17.81
N ILE A 120 -8.72 28.17 18.10
CA ILE A 120 -8.31 29.10 19.15
C ILE A 120 -8.78 30.53 18.81
N LYS A 121 -8.59 30.99 17.56
CA LYS A 121 -9.07 32.31 17.10
C LYS A 121 -10.60 32.45 17.20
N GLY A 122 -11.35 31.38 16.99
CA GLY A 122 -12.81 31.36 17.19
C GLY A 122 -13.23 31.53 18.66
N LYS A 123 -12.46 30.96 19.60
CA LYS A 123 -12.73 31.07 21.05
C LYS A 123 -12.31 32.39 21.66
N THR A 124 -11.26 33.04 21.16
CA THR A 124 -10.80 34.33 21.69
C THR A 124 -11.84 35.43 21.50
N SER A 125 -12.70 35.34 20.48
CA SER A 125 -13.79 36.31 20.26
C SER A 125 -14.77 36.33 21.44
N SER A 126 -15.26 35.18 21.89
CA SER A 126 -16.22 35.10 23.01
C SER A 126 -15.61 35.51 24.36
N SER A 127 -14.33 35.19 24.60
CA SER A 127 -13.59 35.62 25.80
C SER A 127 -13.25 37.12 25.79
N ALA A 128 -12.96 37.70 24.62
CA ALA A 128 -12.76 39.14 24.47
C ALA A 128 -14.06 39.91 24.74
N PHE A 129 -15.22 39.43 24.26
CA PHE A 129 -16.52 40.04 24.59
C PHE A 129 -16.87 39.88 26.08
N PHE A 130 -16.63 38.72 26.68
CA PHE A 130 -16.85 38.50 28.11
C PHE A 130 -15.97 39.41 28.98
N THR A 131 -14.69 39.58 28.62
CA THR A 131 -13.78 40.50 29.34
C THR A 131 -14.14 41.97 29.13
N ILE A 132 -14.58 42.36 27.93
CA ILE A 132 -15.10 43.70 27.65
C ILE A 132 -16.41 43.95 28.42
N TRP A 133 -17.31 42.96 28.48
CA TRP A 133 -18.56 43.01 29.25
C TRP A 133 -18.28 43.19 30.74
N ILE A 134 -17.40 42.37 31.32
CA ILE A 134 -17.01 42.49 32.73
C ILE A 134 -16.35 43.86 32.99
N LYS A 135 -15.48 44.35 32.10
CA LYS A 135 -14.91 45.70 32.22
C LYS A 135 -15.99 46.78 32.18
N PHE A 136 -16.96 46.69 31.27
CA PHE A 136 -18.07 47.62 31.17
C PHE A 136 -18.90 47.63 32.47
N GLU A 137 -19.23 46.43 32.99
CA GLU A 137 -19.99 46.26 34.22
C GLU A 137 -19.26 46.80 35.47
N THR A 138 -17.94 46.57 35.56
CA THR A 138 -17.12 47.14 36.64
C THR A 138 -16.92 48.65 36.54
N LEU A 139 -16.97 49.25 35.33
CA LEU A 139 -16.80 50.69 35.14
C LEU A 139 -18.10 51.48 35.41
N THR A 140 -19.26 50.83 35.31
CA THR A 140 -20.57 51.45 35.56
C THR A 140 -20.99 51.50 37.03
N PHE A 141 -20.23 50.90 37.96
CA PHE A 141 -20.59 50.86 39.37
C PHE A 141 -19.46 51.30 40.31
N ARG A 142 -18.88 52.49 40.04
CA ARG A 142 -18.17 53.25 41.08
C ARG A 142 -19.12 54.31 41.60
N LYS A 143 -19.75 54.08 42.75
CA LYS A 143 -20.55 55.11 43.42
C LYS A 143 -19.63 56.30 43.76
N PRO A 144 -20.06 57.54 43.50
CA PRO A 144 -19.29 58.71 43.90
C PRO A 144 -19.44 58.90 45.41
N ASP A 145 -18.32 58.87 46.13
CA ASP A 145 -18.26 59.28 47.53
C ASP A 145 -18.45 60.79 47.59
N TYR A 146 -19.68 61.23 47.83
CA TYR A 146 -19.98 62.60 48.19
C TYR A 146 -20.05 62.74 49.71
N LEU A 147 -19.05 63.41 50.27
CA LEU A 147 -19.12 64.44 51.31
C LEU A 147 -20.09 64.21 52.50
N ILE A 148 -19.53 63.96 53.70
CA ILE A 148 -20.11 64.45 54.96
C ILE A 148 -18.98 65.09 55.76
N ASP A 149 -18.99 66.42 55.78
CA ASP A 149 -18.35 67.29 56.75
C ASP A 149 -19.44 67.66 57.79
N MET A 150 -19.16 67.46 59.08
CA MET A 150 -19.78 68.06 60.29
C MET A 150 -19.24 67.36 61.55
#